data_AF-A0A3C0B4R8-F1
#
_entry.id   AF-A0A3C0B4R8-F1
#
_cell.length_a   1.000
_cell.length_b   1.000
_cell.length_c   1.000
_cell.angle_alpha   90.00
_cell.angle_beta   90.00
_cell.angle_gamma   90.00
#
_symmetry.space_group_name_H-M   'P 1'
#
loop_
_entity.id
_entity.type
_entity.pdbx_description
1 polymer ?
#
loop_
_entity_poly.entity_id
_entity_poly.type
_entity_poly.pdbx_seq_one_letter_code
_entity_poly.pdbx_strand_id
1 'polypeptide(L)' 'MNAKQVRQTFLNYFESKQHHLVASAPMVIKNDPTLMFTNAG' A
#
# COMPACT_ATOMS: atom_id res chain seq x y z
N MET A 1 13.68 -1.66 16.63
CA MET A 1 12.53 -1.40 15.72
C MET A 1 12.05 -2.73 15.17
N ASN A 2 10.75 -3.03 15.27
CA ASN A 2 10.15 -4.22 14.65
C ASN A 2 9.51 -3.87 13.29
N ALA A 3 9.20 -4.88 12.47
CA ALA A 3 8.66 -4.66 11.12
C ALA A 3 7.35 -3.84 11.11
N LYS A 4 6.49 -4.02 12.12
CA LYS A 4 5.25 -3.23 12.25
C LYS A 4 5.55 -1.75 12.50
N GLN A 5 6.53 -1.45 13.35
CA GLN A 5 6.97 -0.09 13.65
C GLN A 5 7.58 0.60 12.42
N VAL A 6 8.37 -0.12 11.61
CA VAL A 6 8.95 0.42 10.37
C VAL A 6 7.84 0.77 9.37
N ARG A 7 6.87 -0.13 9.16
CA ARG A 7 5.69 0.14 8.31
C ARG A 7 4.95 1.39 8.76
N GLN A 8 4.68 1.52 10.06
CA GLN A 8 3.96 2.68 10.58
C GLN A 8 4.76 3.97 10.39
N THR A 9 6.08 3.93 10.59
CA THR A 9 6.96 5.10 10.40
C THR A 9 6.91 5.60 8.96
N PHE A 10 6.94 4.69 7.98
CA PHE A 10 6.83 5.03 6.56
C PHE A 10 5.49 5.72 6.24
N LEU A 11 4.38 5.14 6.71
CA LEU A 11 3.04 5.70 6.47
C LEU A 11 2.88 7.08 7.11
N ASN A 12 3.31 7.25 8.37
CA ASN A 12 3.22 8.52 9.10
C ASN A 12 4.07 9.63 8.44
N TYR A 13 5.23 9.27 7.89
CA TYR A 13 6.08 10.24 7.19
C TYR A 13 5.34 10.86 6.00
N PHE A 14 4.73 10.04 5.15
CA PHE A 14 3.99 10.52 3.98
C PHE A 14 2.69 11.23 4.34
N GLU A 15 1.98 10.76 5.38
CA GLU A 15 0.82 11.46 5.94
C GLU A 15 1.19 12.88 6.42
N SER A 16 2.34 13.05 7.10
CA SER A 16 2.83 14.38 7.51
C SER A 16 3.11 15.31 6.32
N LYS A 17 3.39 14.73 5.15
CA LYS A 17 3.55 15.44 3.87
C LYS A 17 2.24 15.57 3.10
N GLN A 18 1.09 15.45 3.78
CA GLN A 18 -0.25 15.56 3.21
C GLN A 18 -0.57 14.49 2.15
N HIS A 19 0.09 13.34 2.16
CA HIS A 19 -0.32 12.20 1.34
C HIS A 19 -1.50 11.49 2.00
N HIS A 20 -2.49 11.11 1.20
CA HIS A 20 -3.62 10.35 1.70
C HIS A 20 -3.24 8.87 1.91
N LEU A 21 -3.53 8.34 3.08
CA LEU A 21 -3.29 6.94 3.39
C LEU A 21 -4.43 6.08 2.81
N VAL A 22 -4.12 5.31 1.76
CA VAL A 22 -5.07 4.39 1.12
C VAL A 22 -4.72 2.95 1.51
N ALA A 23 -5.74 2.14 1.76
CA ALA A 23 -5.55 0.72 2.05
C ALA A 23 -5.00 -0.04 0.83
N SER A 24 -4.27 -1.12 1.09
CA SER A 24 -3.76 -1.98 0.03
C SER A 24 -4.88 -2.50 -0.86
N ALA A 25 -4.65 -2.49 -2.17
CA ALA A 25 -5.52 -3.16 -3.13
C ALA A 25 -5.59 -4.69 -2.85
N PRO A 26 -6.68 -5.36 -3.26
CA PRO A 26 -6.79 -6.81 -3.16
C PRO A 26 -5.73 -7.51 -4.00
N MET A 27 -5.41 -8.76 -3.67
CA MET A 27 -4.42 -9.56 -4.40
C MET A 27 -4.88 -9.89 -5.83
N VAL A 28 -6.18 -10.11 -6.04
CA VAL A 28 -6.77 -10.43 -7.35
C VAL A 28 -7.59 -9.25 -7.84
N ILE A 29 -7.25 -8.76 -9.04
CA ILE A 29 -7.93 -7.63 -9.67
C ILE A 29 -9.04 -8.17 -10.58
N LYS A 30 -10.25 -7.60 -10.45
CA LYS A 30 -11.44 -8.08 -11.19
C LYS A 30 -11.63 -7.41 -12.55
N ASN A 31 -10.97 -6.27 -12.79
CA ASN A 31 -11.26 -5.39 -13.93
C ASN A 31 -10.08 -5.25 -14.90
N ASP A 32 -9.00 -5.99 -14.70
CA ASP A 32 -7.86 -6.02 -15.60
C ASP A 32 -7.64 -7.46 -16.07
N PRO A 33 -8.05 -7.81 -17.30
CA PRO A 33 -7.90 -9.17 -17.82
C PRO A 33 -6.45 -9.52 -18.18
N THR A 34 -5.54 -8.54 -18.18
CA THR A 34 -4.12 -8.74 -18.53
C THR A 34 -3.25 -9.02 -17.31
N LEU A 35 -3.73 -8.68 -16.10
CA LEU A 35 -2.97 -8.80 -14.87
C LEU A 35 -3.56 -9.88 -13.95
N MET A 36 -2.76 -10.92 -13.68
CA MET A 36 -3.20 -12.06 -12.86
C MET A 36 -3.28 -11.73 -11.36
N PHE A 37 -2.30 -10.98 -10.83
CA PHE A 37 -2.24 -10.55 -9.43
C PHE A 37 -1.65 -9.15 -9.30
N THR A 38 -2.04 -8.41 -8.26
CA THR A 38 -1.45 -7.11 -7.92
C THR A 38 0.05 -7.28 -7.65
N ASN A 39 0.88 -6.70 -8.53
CA ASN A 39 2.33 -6.83 -8.50
C ASN A 39 3.04 -5.56 -7.95
N ALA A 40 2.30 -4.47 -7.80
CA ALA A 40 2.76 -3.18 -7.30
C ALA A 40 1.65 -2.49 -6.50
N GLY A 41 2.05 -1.56 -5.64
CA GLY A 41 1.16 -0.68 -4.88
C GLY A 41 1.51 0.78 -5.10
#